data_AF-A0A3C0J2D2-F1
#
_entry.id   AF-A0A3C0J2D2-F1
#
_cell.length_a   1.000
_cell.length_b   1.000
_cell.length_c   1.000
_cell.angle_alpha   90.00
_cell.angle_beta   90.00
_cell.angle_gamma   90.00
#
_symmetry.space_group_name_H-M   'P 1'
#
loop_
_entity.id
_entity.type
_entity.pdbx_description
1 polymer ?
#
loop_
_entity_poly.entity_id
_entity_poly.type
_entity_poly.pdbx_seq_one_letter_code
_entity_poly.pdbx_strand_id
1 'polypeptide(L)'
;MSHLHIPDGVLPLPWIAAGIGLTALFVYLALAALKRHDRARVVSRIATLSAVMLLAMSLPIPLLGYHVNLTVLAGILAGPAEGFIAAFVTNLILGLMAHGGITVVGLNTLVTGLEVSLGWLIWRSLRRALRRPFAAAAVSTVIVLLISTTAMLGIVAGTQINPDLALHRHDHSEHADHSEHADNADHADDTDHVGSLKAFAAVVYATGAVGWAIEPLVVGSVTEFIAKSRPDMLSPSPDREA
;
A
#
# COMPACT_ATOMS: atom_id res chain seq x y z
N MET A 1 -0.43 7.91 -6.45
CA MET A 1 -0.66 6.61 -5.78
C MET A 1 -0.94 6.87 -4.31
N SER A 2 -1.97 6.23 -3.69
CA SER A 2 -2.30 6.38 -2.25
C SER A 2 -1.21 5.85 -1.33
N HIS A 3 -0.34 5.01 -1.88
CA HIS A 3 0.92 4.57 -1.31
C HIS A 3 1.99 4.60 -2.41
N LEU A 4 3.24 4.89 -2.07
CA LEU A 4 4.33 4.84 -3.04
C LEU A 4 4.90 3.42 -3.10
N HIS A 5 5.02 2.85 -4.30
CA HIS A 5 5.81 1.64 -4.50
C HIS A 5 7.28 2.02 -4.60
N ILE A 6 8.12 1.30 -3.87
CA ILE A 6 9.57 1.45 -4.01
C ILE A 6 9.97 0.92 -5.39
N PRO A 7 10.72 1.68 -6.22
CA PRO A 7 11.26 1.17 -7.47
C PRO A 7 12.53 0.34 -7.24
N ASP A 8 12.84 -0.53 -8.20
CA ASP A 8 14.03 -1.37 -8.13
C ASP A 8 15.33 -0.57 -8.16
N GLY A 9 16.37 -1.10 -7.50
CA GLY A 9 17.71 -0.51 -7.48
C GLY A 9 17.89 0.65 -6.51
N VAL A 10 16.84 1.04 -5.77
CA VAL A 10 16.94 2.07 -4.73
C VAL A 10 17.51 1.47 -3.44
N LEU A 11 16.99 0.33 -3.00
CA LEU A 11 17.30 -0.20 -1.68
C LEU A 11 18.57 -1.07 -1.61
N PRO A 12 19.36 -0.96 -0.51
CA PRO A 12 20.50 -1.84 -0.28
C PRO A 12 20.06 -3.28 0.04
N LEU A 13 20.90 -4.24 -0.36
CA LEU A 13 20.66 -5.69 -0.26
C LEU A 13 20.16 -6.20 1.11
N PRO A 14 20.68 -5.72 2.27
CA PRO A 14 20.21 -6.19 3.58
C PRO A 14 18.72 -5.90 3.82
N TRP A 15 18.24 -4.74 3.37
CA TRP A 15 16.83 -4.35 3.52
C TRP A 15 15.91 -5.15 2.60
N ILE A 16 16.37 -5.44 1.38
CA ILE A 16 15.68 -6.34 0.45
C ILE A 16 15.55 -7.74 1.08
N ALA A 17 16.66 -8.31 1.57
CA ALA A 17 16.67 -9.63 2.18
C ALA A 17 15.78 -9.68 3.44
N ALA A 18 15.85 -8.66 4.29
CA ALA A 18 14.99 -8.55 5.47
C ALA A 18 13.50 -8.44 5.09
N GLY A 19 13.18 -7.62 4.08
CA GLY A 19 11.82 -7.46 3.57
C GLY A 19 11.25 -8.77 3.01
N ILE A 20 12.01 -9.48 2.18
CA ILE A 20 11.61 -10.78 1.65
C ILE A 20 11.45 -11.81 2.78
N GLY A 21 12.40 -11.88 3.71
CA GLY A 21 12.35 -12.82 4.83
C GLY A 21 11.15 -12.57 5.76
N LEU A 22 10.87 -11.31 6.08
CA LEU A 22 9.74 -10.93 6.92
C LEU A 22 8.40 -11.16 6.20
N THR A 23 8.31 -10.87 4.90
CA THR A 23 7.12 -11.20 4.09
C THR A 23 6.89 -12.70 4.04
N ALA A 24 7.93 -13.51 3.82
CA ALA A 24 7.82 -14.96 3.83
C ALA A 24 7.30 -15.48 5.18
N LEU A 25 7.77 -14.90 6.29
CA LEU A 25 7.26 -15.22 7.63
C LEU A 25 5.77 -14.88 7.76
N PHE A 26 5.34 -13.69 7.37
CA PHE A 26 3.93 -13.30 7.46
C PHE A 26 3.03 -14.13 6.53
N VAL A 27 3.48 -14.44 5.32
CA VAL A 27 2.77 -15.37 4.42
C VAL A 27 2.65 -16.74 5.07
N TYR A 28 3.71 -17.27 5.68
CA TYR A 28 3.67 -18.54 6.40
C TYR A 28 2.65 -18.51 7.55
N LEU A 29 2.65 -17.45 8.36
CA LEU A 29 1.69 -17.27 9.46
C LEU A 29 0.24 -17.16 8.94
N ALA A 30 0.02 -16.43 7.84
CA ALA A 30 -1.30 -16.30 7.21
C ALA A 30 -1.80 -17.66 6.66
N LEU A 31 -0.94 -18.42 6.00
CA LEU A 31 -1.27 -19.77 5.52
C LEU A 31 -1.56 -20.73 6.67
N ALA A 32 -0.80 -20.65 7.76
CA ALA A 32 -1.03 -21.45 8.96
C ALA A 32 -2.39 -21.14 9.60
N ALA A 33 -2.78 -19.86 9.68
CA ALA A 33 -4.09 -19.43 10.17
C ALA A 33 -5.25 -19.92 9.29
N LEU A 34 -5.02 -20.07 7.98
CA LEU A 34 -6.03 -20.51 7.01
C LEU A 34 -6.13 -22.02 6.85
N LYS A 35 -5.26 -22.81 7.51
CA LYS A 35 -5.15 -24.26 7.31
C LYS A 35 -6.44 -25.06 7.56
N ARG A 36 -7.31 -24.57 8.44
CA ARG A 36 -8.60 -25.20 8.80
C ARG A 36 -9.78 -24.76 7.93
N HIS A 37 -9.58 -23.77 7.06
CA HIS A 37 -10.63 -23.25 6.20
C HIS A 37 -10.75 -24.06 4.91
N ASP A 38 -11.92 -23.99 4.27
CA ASP A 38 -12.14 -24.55 2.94
C ASP A 38 -11.16 -23.91 1.93
N ARG A 39 -10.28 -24.73 1.37
CA ARG A 39 -9.23 -24.28 0.45
C ARG A 39 -9.79 -23.64 -0.81
N ALA A 40 -10.85 -24.22 -1.40
CA ALA A 40 -11.41 -23.71 -2.64
C ALA A 40 -12.01 -22.32 -2.42
N ARG A 41 -12.71 -22.13 -1.29
CA ARG A 41 -13.26 -20.83 -0.90
C ARG A 41 -12.16 -19.79 -0.63
N VAL A 42 -11.14 -20.15 0.15
CA VAL A 42 -10.04 -19.24 0.50
C VAL A 42 -9.29 -18.79 -0.74
N VAL A 43 -8.89 -19.72 -1.62
CA VAL A 43 -8.18 -19.41 -2.86
C VAL A 43 -9.02 -18.52 -3.76
N SER A 44 -10.32 -18.81 -3.92
CA SER A 44 -11.22 -17.99 -4.72
C SER A 44 -11.32 -16.56 -4.17
N ARG A 45 -11.45 -16.38 -2.86
CA ARG A 45 -11.53 -15.04 -2.24
C ARG A 45 -10.25 -14.25 -2.44
N ILE A 46 -9.09 -14.87 -2.19
CA ILE A 46 -7.79 -14.25 -2.41
C ILE A 46 -7.64 -13.81 -3.87
N ALA A 47 -7.96 -14.69 -4.83
CA ALA A 47 -7.87 -14.38 -6.25
C ALA A 47 -8.79 -13.22 -6.66
N THR A 48 -10.05 -13.21 -6.20
CA THR A 48 -10.99 -12.11 -6.50
C THR A 48 -10.50 -10.79 -5.91
N LEU A 49 -10.01 -10.79 -4.67
CA LEU A 49 -9.50 -9.58 -4.02
C LEU A 49 -8.25 -9.05 -4.72
N SER A 50 -7.29 -9.92 -5.05
CA SER A 50 -6.12 -9.52 -5.82
C SER A 50 -6.50 -8.93 -7.18
N ALA A 51 -7.46 -9.55 -7.89
CA ALA A 51 -7.94 -9.03 -9.16
C ALA A 51 -8.60 -7.64 -9.02
N VAL A 52 -9.42 -7.42 -7.98
CA VAL A 52 -10.04 -6.12 -7.71
C VAL A 52 -9.00 -5.06 -7.36
N MET A 53 -7.98 -5.40 -6.55
CA MET A 53 -6.88 -4.49 -6.22
C MET A 53 -6.07 -4.12 -7.48
N LEU A 54 -5.72 -5.11 -8.31
CA LEU A 54 -5.02 -4.88 -9.58
C LEU A 54 -5.83 -3.98 -10.52
N LEU A 55 -7.14 -4.23 -10.65
CA LEU A 55 -8.03 -3.41 -11.47
C LEU A 55 -8.11 -1.97 -10.94
N ALA A 56 -8.26 -1.79 -9.63
CA ALA A 56 -8.31 -0.47 -9.00
C ALA A 56 -7.01 0.32 -9.22
N MET A 57 -5.87 -0.37 -9.11
CA MET A 57 -4.56 0.22 -9.40
C MET A 57 -4.35 0.54 -10.88
N SER A 58 -5.07 -0.13 -11.79
CA SER A 58 -4.98 0.09 -13.24
C SER A 58 -5.87 1.24 -13.73
N LEU A 59 -6.80 1.74 -12.92
CA LEU A 59 -7.72 2.82 -13.29
C LEU A 59 -7.09 4.18 -12.92
N PRO A 60 -6.65 5.00 -13.90
CA PRO A 60 -6.18 6.35 -13.61
C PRO A 60 -7.38 7.24 -13.29
N ILE A 61 -7.38 7.86 -12.12
CA ILE A 61 -8.36 8.90 -11.78
C ILE A 61 -7.95 10.19 -12.52
N PRO A 62 -8.87 10.83 -13.27
CA PRO A 62 -8.56 12.02 -14.08
C PRO A 62 -8.00 13.21 -13.30
N LEU A 63 -8.30 13.31 -12.00
CA LEU A 63 -7.79 14.36 -11.13
C LEU A 63 -6.37 14.03 -10.62
N LEU A 64 -5.35 14.12 -11.48
CA LEU A 64 -3.90 14.02 -11.15
C LEU A 64 -3.22 12.65 -11.31
N GLY A 65 -3.72 11.77 -12.20
CA GLY A 65 -3.04 10.51 -12.52
C GLY A 65 -2.92 9.56 -11.32
N TYR A 66 -3.86 9.65 -10.39
CA TYR A 66 -3.83 8.90 -9.14
C TYR A 66 -4.56 7.57 -9.28
N HIS A 67 -4.06 6.55 -8.59
CA HIS A 67 -4.66 5.22 -8.55
C HIS A 67 -5.15 4.90 -7.15
N VAL A 68 -6.26 4.16 -7.08
CA VAL A 68 -6.86 3.68 -5.82
C VAL A 68 -6.31 2.29 -5.53
N ASN A 69 -5.93 2.01 -4.29
CA ASN A 69 -5.30 0.75 -3.93
C ASN A 69 -6.30 -0.31 -3.42
N LEU A 70 -7.35 0.13 -2.71
CA LEU A 70 -8.37 -0.72 -2.09
C LEU A 70 -7.81 -1.76 -1.08
N THR A 71 -6.58 -1.60 -0.59
CA THR A 71 -5.99 -2.44 0.47
C THR A 71 -6.82 -2.44 1.75
N VAL A 72 -7.29 -1.26 2.17
CA VAL A 72 -8.14 -1.13 3.36
C VAL A 72 -9.46 -1.87 3.17
N LEU A 73 -10.08 -1.76 1.99
CA LEU A 73 -11.29 -2.50 1.65
C LEU A 73 -11.05 -4.02 1.66
N ALA A 74 -9.92 -4.48 1.11
CA ALA A 74 -9.53 -5.88 1.15
C ALA A 74 -9.39 -6.39 2.59
N GLY A 75 -8.78 -5.60 3.49
CA GLY A 75 -8.71 -5.89 4.92
C GLY A 75 -10.09 -5.96 5.59
N ILE A 76 -10.98 -5.02 5.27
CA ILE A 76 -12.36 -5.00 5.79
C ILE A 76 -13.14 -6.27 5.39
N LEU A 77 -12.99 -6.73 4.14
CA LEU A 77 -13.77 -7.85 3.59
C LEU A 77 -13.17 -9.23 3.88
N ALA A 78 -11.84 -9.35 3.89
CA ALA A 78 -11.13 -10.63 3.94
C ALA A 78 -10.49 -10.91 5.30
N GLY A 79 -10.24 -9.86 6.08
CA GLY A 79 -9.40 -9.94 7.27
C GLY A 79 -7.91 -9.99 6.95
N PRO A 80 -7.06 -10.02 7.99
CA PRO A 80 -5.62 -9.85 7.83
C PRO A 80 -4.95 -11.01 7.09
N ALA A 81 -5.37 -12.27 7.31
CA ALA A 81 -4.70 -13.43 6.71
C ALA A 81 -4.95 -13.53 5.19
N GLU A 82 -6.22 -13.58 4.76
CA GLU A 82 -6.56 -13.64 3.33
C GLU A 82 -6.13 -12.36 2.61
N GLY A 83 -6.34 -11.19 3.23
CA GLY A 83 -5.99 -9.91 2.65
C GLY A 83 -4.47 -9.71 2.49
N PHE A 84 -3.64 -10.21 3.43
CA PHE A 84 -2.18 -10.11 3.31
C PHE A 84 -1.67 -10.97 2.13
N ILE A 85 -2.20 -12.18 1.97
CA ILE A 85 -1.86 -13.02 0.81
C ILE A 85 -2.35 -12.36 -0.49
N ALA A 86 -3.54 -11.75 -0.49
CA ALA A 86 -4.04 -11.02 -1.66
C ALA A 86 -3.12 -9.84 -2.03
N ALA A 87 -2.65 -9.07 -1.03
CA ALA A 87 -1.70 -7.97 -1.22
C ALA A 87 -0.34 -8.47 -1.75
N PHE A 88 0.16 -9.60 -1.25
CA PHE A 88 1.38 -10.23 -1.78
C PHE A 88 1.22 -10.60 -3.25
N VAL A 89 0.15 -11.30 -3.61
CA VAL A 89 -0.12 -11.72 -5.00
C VAL A 89 -0.25 -10.51 -5.92
N THR A 90 -0.95 -9.46 -5.48
CA THR A 90 -1.07 -8.19 -6.22
C THR A 90 0.31 -7.59 -6.47
N ASN A 91 1.12 -7.36 -5.44
CA ASN A 91 2.45 -6.75 -5.61
C ASN A 91 3.40 -7.61 -6.43
N LEU A 92 3.30 -8.93 -6.33
CA LEU A 92 4.09 -9.85 -7.16
C LEU A 92 3.74 -9.69 -8.64
N ILE A 93 2.44 -9.64 -8.98
CA ILE A 93 2.00 -9.42 -10.37
C ILE A 93 2.43 -8.04 -10.87
N LEU A 94 2.27 -6.97 -10.07
CA LEU A 94 2.74 -5.63 -10.43
C LEU A 94 4.26 -5.58 -10.67
N GLY A 95 5.04 -6.27 -9.84
CA GLY A 95 6.48 -6.41 -10.01
C GLY A 95 6.84 -7.08 -11.34
N LEU A 96 6.13 -8.16 -11.69
CA LEU A 96 6.34 -8.87 -12.96
C LEU A 96 5.92 -8.05 -14.19
N MET A 97 4.97 -7.13 -14.04
CA MET A 97 4.52 -6.23 -15.10
C MET A 97 5.41 -4.99 -15.28
N ALA A 98 6.56 -4.92 -14.59
CA ALA A 98 7.47 -3.76 -14.60
C ALA A 98 6.83 -2.43 -14.12
N HIS A 99 5.69 -2.51 -13.40
CA HIS A 99 5.05 -1.35 -12.76
C HIS A 99 5.45 -1.22 -11.28
N GLY A 100 6.16 -2.23 -10.74
CA GLY A 100 6.74 -2.21 -9.41
C GLY A 100 8.11 -2.88 -9.40
N GLY A 101 8.88 -2.69 -8.33
CA GLY A 101 10.19 -3.32 -8.20
C GLY A 101 10.10 -4.79 -7.75
N ILE A 102 10.67 -5.71 -8.54
CA ILE A 102 10.73 -7.14 -8.24
C ILE A 102 11.60 -7.38 -7.01
N THR A 103 12.70 -6.64 -6.87
CA THR A 103 13.63 -6.80 -5.74
C THR A 103 13.00 -6.35 -4.43
N VAL A 104 12.12 -5.36 -4.49
CA VAL A 104 11.47 -4.74 -3.32
C VAL A 104 10.03 -5.21 -3.12
N VAL A 105 9.59 -6.26 -3.83
CA VAL A 105 8.26 -6.85 -3.69
C VAL A 105 7.94 -7.24 -2.25
N GLY A 106 8.95 -7.68 -1.49
CA GLY A 106 8.83 -8.00 -0.07
C GLY A 106 8.38 -6.78 0.75
N LEU A 107 9.09 -5.65 0.62
CA LEU A 107 8.78 -4.43 1.36
C LEU A 107 7.46 -3.80 0.93
N ASN A 108 7.17 -3.76 -0.38
CA ASN A 108 5.88 -3.28 -0.89
C ASN A 108 4.72 -4.13 -0.34
N THR A 109 4.93 -5.44 -0.21
CA THR A 109 3.96 -6.35 0.44
C THR A 109 3.81 -6.07 1.93
N LEU A 110 4.88 -5.73 2.65
CA LEU A 110 4.78 -5.39 4.08
C LEU A 110 3.98 -4.10 4.30
N VAL A 111 4.22 -3.08 3.48
CA VAL A 111 3.49 -1.80 3.54
C VAL A 111 2.00 -2.02 3.23
N THR A 112 1.69 -2.65 2.10
CA THR A 112 0.29 -2.94 1.73
C THR A 112 -0.38 -3.96 2.67
N GLY A 113 0.37 -4.92 3.20
CA GLY A 113 -0.10 -5.87 4.21
C GLY A 113 -0.37 -5.21 5.57
N LEU A 114 0.40 -4.19 5.94
CA LEU A 114 0.12 -3.32 7.08
C LEU A 114 -1.21 -2.58 6.88
N GLU A 115 -1.46 -2.04 5.68
CA GLU A 115 -2.72 -1.37 5.36
C GLU A 115 -3.93 -2.30 5.49
N VAL A 116 -3.83 -3.52 4.95
CA VAL A 116 -4.86 -4.54 5.10
C VAL A 116 -5.13 -4.85 6.58
N SER A 117 -4.06 -5.07 7.35
CA SER A 117 -4.16 -5.50 8.74
C SER A 117 -4.71 -4.40 9.65
N LEU A 118 -4.22 -3.17 9.50
CA LEU A 118 -4.72 -2.00 10.23
C LEU A 118 -6.13 -1.63 9.78
N GLY A 119 -6.43 -1.74 8.47
CA GLY A 119 -7.76 -1.53 7.92
C GLY A 119 -8.79 -2.42 8.60
N TRP A 120 -8.50 -3.71 8.72
CA TRP A 120 -9.34 -4.64 9.46
C TRP A 120 -9.48 -4.26 10.95
N LEU A 121 -8.36 -3.99 11.63
CA LEU A 121 -8.33 -3.74 13.07
C LEU A 121 -9.09 -2.46 13.46
N ILE A 122 -8.82 -1.36 12.73
CA ILE A 122 -9.42 -0.06 12.97
C ILE A 122 -10.90 -0.11 12.59
N TRP A 123 -11.26 -0.74 11.46
CA TRP A 123 -12.66 -0.95 11.08
C TRP A 123 -13.45 -1.70 12.15
N ARG A 124 -12.91 -2.82 12.65
CA ARG A 124 -13.55 -3.63 13.70
C ARG A 124 -13.80 -2.78 14.96
N SER A 125 -12.88 -1.88 15.29
CA SER A 125 -12.98 -0.99 16.45
C SER A 125 -13.98 0.13 16.21
N LEU A 126 -13.87 0.84 15.08
CA LEU A 126 -14.76 1.95 14.71
C LEU A 126 -16.19 1.49 14.43
N ARG A 127 -16.42 0.27 13.93
CA ARG A 127 -17.79 -0.23 13.75
C ARG A 127 -18.55 -0.43 15.04
N ARG A 128 -17.86 -0.60 16.17
CA ARG A 128 -18.50 -0.61 17.49
C ARG A 128 -18.90 0.79 17.95
N ALA A 129 -18.14 1.82 17.57
CA ALA A 129 -18.38 3.20 17.98
C ALA A 129 -19.30 3.99 17.01
N LEU A 130 -19.15 3.77 15.70
CA LEU A 130 -19.84 4.48 14.63
C LEU A 130 -20.91 3.59 13.99
N ARG A 131 -22.17 4.02 14.07
CA ARG A 131 -23.31 3.30 13.48
C ARG A 131 -23.30 3.32 11.94
N ARG A 132 -22.73 4.35 11.32
CA ARG A 132 -22.69 4.50 9.85
C ARG A 132 -21.50 3.75 9.24
N PRO A 133 -21.73 2.76 8.35
CA PRO A 133 -20.64 1.98 7.75
C PRO A 133 -19.72 2.84 6.88
N PHE A 134 -20.28 3.81 6.15
CA PHE A 134 -19.50 4.78 5.38
C PHE A 134 -18.45 5.49 6.24
N ALA A 135 -18.88 6.11 7.35
CA ALA A 135 -18.00 6.90 8.20
C ALA A 135 -16.92 6.04 8.87
N ALA A 136 -17.28 4.83 9.32
CA ALA A 136 -16.31 3.91 9.91
C ALA A 136 -15.23 3.50 8.90
N ALA A 137 -15.60 3.22 7.65
CA ALA A 137 -14.68 2.80 6.59
C ALA A 137 -13.81 3.96 6.10
N ALA A 138 -14.41 5.13 5.89
CA ALA A 138 -13.69 6.33 5.46
C ALA A 138 -12.64 6.74 6.50
N VAL A 139 -13.02 6.84 7.78
CA VAL A 139 -12.08 7.23 8.85
C VAL A 139 -10.99 6.16 9.03
N SER A 140 -11.34 4.87 8.96
CA SER A 140 -10.33 3.80 8.98
C SER A 140 -9.33 3.98 7.84
N THR A 141 -9.81 4.26 6.63
CA THR A 141 -8.97 4.44 5.43
C THR A 141 -8.02 5.61 5.59
N VAL A 142 -8.49 6.78 6.06
CA VAL A 142 -7.62 7.95 6.30
C VAL A 142 -6.51 7.61 7.29
N ILE A 143 -6.85 7.01 8.44
CA ILE A 143 -5.88 6.70 9.49
C ILE A 143 -4.85 5.68 8.98
N VAL A 144 -5.31 4.65 8.28
CA VAL A 144 -4.43 3.61 7.74
C VAL A 144 -3.49 4.17 6.69
N LEU A 145 -3.99 4.96 5.75
CA LEU A 145 -3.14 5.55 4.71
C LEU A 145 -2.12 6.50 5.32
N LEU A 146 -2.49 7.30 6.32
CA LEU A 146 -1.55 8.15 7.05
C LEU A 146 -0.43 7.32 7.69
N ILE A 147 -0.78 6.28 8.45
CA ILE A 147 0.20 5.40 9.12
C ILE A 147 1.09 4.70 8.10
N SER A 148 0.51 4.19 7.01
CA SER A 148 1.24 3.50 5.94
C SER A 148 2.22 4.43 5.23
N THR A 149 1.79 5.63 4.84
CA THR A 149 2.65 6.64 4.23
C THR A 149 3.79 7.04 5.18
N THR A 150 3.52 7.21 6.47
CA THR A 150 4.56 7.50 7.46
C THR A 150 5.53 6.32 7.65
N ALA A 151 5.03 5.08 7.69
CA ALA A 151 5.86 3.89 7.82
C ALA A 151 6.79 3.71 6.60
N MET A 152 6.25 3.93 5.41
CA MET A 152 6.99 3.94 4.15
C MET A 152 8.09 5.01 4.14
N LEU A 153 7.77 6.24 4.54
CA LEU A 153 8.76 7.31 4.72
C LEU A 153 9.84 6.92 5.74
N GLY A 154 9.47 6.23 6.82
CA GLY A 154 10.41 5.71 7.81
C GLY A 154 11.37 4.67 7.24
N ILE A 155 10.89 3.76 6.38
CA ILE A 155 11.73 2.78 5.68
C ILE A 155 12.71 3.50 4.75
N VAL A 156 12.23 4.45 3.95
CA VAL A 156 13.08 5.24 3.04
C VAL A 156 14.12 6.05 3.83
N ALA A 157 13.71 6.76 4.88
CA ALA A 157 14.61 7.52 5.74
C ALA A 157 15.67 6.63 6.43
N GLY A 158 15.27 5.45 6.89
CA GLY A 158 16.14 4.49 7.57
C GLY A 158 17.19 3.84 6.65
N THR A 159 17.01 3.93 5.33
CA THR A 159 17.93 3.34 4.36
C THR A 159 19.12 4.23 3.99
N GLN A 160 19.17 5.49 4.46
CA GLN A 160 20.26 6.45 4.21
C GLN A 160 20.66 6.59 2.72
N ILE A 161 19.72 6.36 1.80
CA ILE A 161 19.97 6.53 0.37
C ILE A 161 19.88 8.02 0.06
N ASN A 162 20.86 8.56 -0.66
CA ASN A 162 20.88 9.94 -1.12
C ASN A 162 19.53 10.32 -1.75
N PRO A 163 18.73 11.17 -1.09
CA PRO A 163 17.38 11.53 -1.55
C PRO A 163 17.36 12.24 -2.92
N ASP A 164 18.50 12.77 -3.37
CA ASP A 164 18.68 13.32 -4.72
C ASP A 164 18.51 12.28 -5.84
N LEU A 165 18.87 11.01 -5.62
CA LEU A 165 18.77 9.99 -6.67
C LEU A 165 17.31 9.58 -6.95
N ALA A 166 16.41 9.76 -5.97
CA ALA A 166 14.98 9.49 -6.11
C ALA A 166 14.23 10.67 -6.75
N LEU A 167 14.70 11.92 -6.53
CA LEU A 167 14.13 13.13 -7.12
C LEU A 167 14.58 13.34 -8.58
N HIS A 168 15.85 13.11 -8.92
CA HIS A 168 16.35 13.32 -10.29
C HIS A 168 15.84 12.30 -11.33
N ARG A 169 15.28 11.16 -10.92
CA ARG A 169 14.70 10.19 -11.87
C ARG A 169 13.28 10.55 -12.31
N HIS A 170 12.61 11.45 -11.59
CA HIS A 170 11.31 11.98 -11.98
C HIS A 170 11.40 13.03 -13.10
N ASP A 171 12.51 13.80 -13.16
CA ASP A 171 12.73 14.78 -14.24
C ASP A 171 13.03 14.13 -15.60
N HIS A 172 13.73 12.99 -15.61
CA HIS A 172 14.13 12.34 -16.86
C HIS A 172 13.02 11.53 -17.55
N SER A 173 11.85 11.33 -16.92
CA SER A 173 10.70 10.70 -17.58
C SER A 173 9.74 11.68 -18.27
N GLU A 174 9.89 13.00 -18.06
CA GLU A 174 9.04 14.01 -18.70
C GLU A 174 9.75 14.91 -19.72
N HIS A 175 11.07 14.88 -19.82
CA HIS A 175 11.79 15.69 -20.82
C HIS A 175 12.87 14.89 -21.56
N ALA A 176 12.45 14.23 -22.63
CA ALA A 176 13.32 14.06 -23.79
C ALA A 176 13.32 15.39 -24.55
N ASP A 177 14.33 16.24 -24.30
CA ASP A 177 15.12 16.91 -25.34
C ASP A 177 16.05 18.00 -24.77
N HIS A 178 17.26 18.04 -25.34
CA HIS A 178 18.27 19.12 -25.37
C HIS A 178 19.32 19.30 -24.24
N SER A 179 20.53 18.84 -24.58
CA SER A 179 21.83 19.56 -24.61
C SER A 179 22.59 19.98 -23.34
N GLU A 180 23.79 19.36 -23.22
CA GLU A 180 25.15 19.92 -23.00
C GLU A 180 25.55 20.75 -21.74
N HIS A 181 26.53 20.17 -21.01
CA HIS A 181 27.74 20.73 -20.36
C HIS A 181 27.65 21.89 -19.34
N ALA A 182 28.16 21.68 -18.12
CA ALA A 182 29.52 22.06 -17.68
C ALA A 182 29.71 22.06 -16.14
N ASP A 183 30.96 21.81 -15.74
CA ASP A 183 31.58 21.67 -14.42
C ASP A 183 31.19 22.65 -13.28
N ASN A 184 31.14 22.16 -12.04
CA ASN A 184 32.15 22.46 -11.01
C ASN A 184 31.90 21.72 -9.67
N ALA A 185 33.01 21.39 -9.01
CA ALA A 185 33.10 20.75 -7.71
C ALA A 185 32.70 21.69 -6.56
N ASP A 186 32.13 21.14 -5.48
CA ASP A 186 32.64 21.36 -4.12
C ASP A 186 32.03 20.35 -3.13
N HIS A 187 32.86 19.89 -2.20
CA HIS A 187 32.53 18.93 -1.15
C HIS A 187 32.07 19.64 0.14
N ALA A 188 31.12 18.97 0.80
CA ALA A 188 30.76 19.03 2.22
C ALA A 188 29.75 20.10 2.67
N ASP A 189 28.55 19.66 3.07
CA ASP A 189 28.22 19.63 4.50
C ASP A 189 27.09 18.61 4.79
N ASP A 190 27.22 17.90 5.91
CA ASP A 190 26.39 16.78 6.40
C ASP A 190 24.97 17.22 6.86
N THR A 191 24.55 18.42 6.45
CA THR A 191 23.31 19.11 6.83
C THR A 191 22.22 19.06 5.75
N ASP A 192 22.59 18.72 4.50
CA ASP A 192 21.67 18.66 3.35
C ASP A 192 20.74 17.45 3.35
N HIS A 193 21.14 16.34 3.97
CA HIS A 193 20.31 15.12 4.01
C HIS A 193 19.01 15.32 4.80
N VAL A 194 19.03 16.14 5.86
CA VAL A 194 17.84 16.42 6.69
C VAL A 194 16.91 17.42 5.97
N GLY A 195 17.48 18.37 5.21
CA GLY A 195 16.72 19.30 4.36
C GLY A 195 16.01 18.56 3.22
N SER A 196 16.74 17.69 2.52
CA SER A 196 16.21 16.89 1.42
C SER A 196 15.18 15.85 1.87
N LEU A 197 15.35 15.24 3.06
CA LEU A 197 14.33 14.35 3.63
C LEU A 197 13.04 15.09 4.01
N LYS A 198 13.14 16.31 4.56
CA LYS A 198 11.96 17.14 4.86
C LYS A 198 11.25 17.58 3.59
N ALA A 199 11.99 17.94 2.54
CA ALA A 199 11.44 18.29 1.24
C ALA A 199 10.74 17.08 0.59
N PHE A 200 11.39 15.91 0.60
CA PHE A 200 10.80 14.65 0.13
C PHE A 200 9.52 14.30 0.91
N ALA A 201 9.56 14.35 2.24
CA ALA A 201 8.38 14.11 3.05
C ALA A 201 7.26 15.12 2.76
N ALA A 202 7.59 16.39 2.54
CA ALA A 202 6.60 17.42 2.18
C ALA A 202 5.93 17.13 0.83
N VAL A 203 6.70 16.71 -0.18
CA VAL A 203 6.15 16.28 -1.49
C VAL A 203 5.27 15.05 -1.31
N VAL A 204 5.75 14.02 -0.61
CA VAL A 204 5.00 12.78 -0.36
C VAL A 204 3.68 13.05 0.36
N TYR A 205 3.69 13.92 1.37
CA TYR A 205 2.46 14.29 2.08
C TYR A 205 1.52 15.17 1.25
N ALA A 206 2.05 16.11 0.46
CA ALA A 206 1.25 16.94 -0.42
C ALA A 206 0.57 16.11 -1.53
N THR A 207 1.30 15.19 -2.16
CA THR A 207 0.75 14.27 -3.17
C THR A 207 -0.15 13.20 -2.53
N GLY A 208 0.18 12.75 -1.31
CA GLY A 208 -0.61 11.80 -0.52
C GLY A 208 -1.99 12.33 -0.13
N ALA A 209 -2.10 13.63 0.17
CA ALA A 209 -3.34 14.26 0.59
C ALA A 209 -4.50 14.08 -0.41
N VAL A 210 -4.19 14.04 -1.71
CA VAL A 210 -5.20 13.76 -2.76
C VAL A 210 -5.76 12.35 -2.62
N GLY A 211 -4.89 11.35 -2.43
CA GLY A 211 -5.32 9.97 -2.18
C GLY A 211 -6.11 9.82 -0.90
N TRP A 212 -5.69 10.52 0.15
CA TRP A 212 -6.41 10.55 1.42
C TRP A 212 -7.76 11.26 1.34
N ALA A 213 -8.02 12.06 0.32
CA ALA A 213 -9.34 12.62 0.06
C ALA A 213 -10.22 11.65 -0.73
N ILE A 214 -9.66 10.99 -1.75
CA ILE A 214 -10.45 10.20 -2.71
C ILE A 214 -10.70 8.78 -2.21
N GLU A 215 -9.67 8.09 -1.73
CA GLU A 215 -9.76 6.67 -1.38
C GLU A 215 -10.75 6.40 -0.24
N PRO A 216 -10.83 7.22 0.83
CA PRO A 216 -11.86 7.06 1.86
C PRO A 216 -13.29 7.21 1.34
N LEU A 217 -13.51 8.05 0.33
CA LEU A 217 -14.83 8.19 -0.30
C LEU A 217 -15.18 6.92 -1.05
N VAL A 218 -14.25 6.39 -1.85
CA VAL A 218 -14.45 5.14 -2.61
C VAL A 218 -14.67 3.97 -1.65
N VAL A 219 -13.76 3.76 -0.69
CA VAL A 219 -13.84 2.66 0.29
C VAL A 219 -15.09 2.80 1.16
N GLY A 220 -15.42 4.02 1.59
CA GLY A 220 -16.64 4.32 2.34
C GLY A 220 -17.90 3.97 1.58
N SER A 221 -18.01 4.42 0.32
CA SER A 221 -19.17 4.17 -0.54
C SER A 221 -19.34 2.70 -0.87
N VAL A 222 -18.25 2.01 -1.24
CA VAL A 222 -18.29 0.57 -1.53
C VAL A 222 -18.67 -0.22 -0.28
N THR A 223 -18.12 0.13 0.89
CA THR A 223 -18.46 -0.54 2.14
C THR A 223 -19.92 -0.30 2.54
N GLU A 224 -20.45 0.91 2.35
CA GLU A 224 -21.86 1.20 2.60
C GLU A 224 -22.78 0.44 1.63
N PHE A 225 -22.41 0.35 0.35
CA PHE A 225 -23.14 -0.44 -0.62
C PHE A 225 -23.18 -1.92 -0.21
N ILE A 226 -22.03 -2.51 0.14
CA ILE A 226 -21.95 -3.89 0.61
C ILE A 226 -22.78 -4.07 1.90
N ALA A 227 -22.75 -3.12 2.83
CA ALA A 227 -23.54 -3.19 4.05
C ALA A 227 -25.07 -3.23 3.78
N LYS A 228 -25.53 -2.60 2.69
CA LYS A 228 -26.95 -2.60 2.29
C LYS A 228 -27.31 -3.83 1.46
N SER A 229 -26.43 -4.28 0.57
CA SER A 229 -26.72 -5.35 -0.39
C SER A 229 -26.37 -6.75 0.11
N ARG A 230 -25.27 -6.89 0.85
CA ARG A 230 -24.67 -8.16 1.32
C ARG A 230 -24.00 -7.98 2.70
N PRO A 231 -24.78 -7.71 3.77
CA PRO A 231 -24.23 -7.48 5.11
C PRO A 231 -23.44 -8.69 5.65
N ASP A 232 -23.73 -9.89 5.14
CA ASP A 232 -23.01 -11.15 5.42
C ASP A 232 -21.50 -11.08 5.11
N MET A 233 -21.09 -10.18 4.21
CA MET A 233 -19.67 -10.00 3.86
C MET A 233 -18.88 -9.16 4.87
N LEU A 234 -19.53 -8.33 5.68
CA LEU A 234 -18.87 -7.41 6.64
C LEU A 234 -18.87 -7.96 8.08
N SER A 235 -19.73 -8.93 8.35
CA SER A 235 -19.80 -9.65 9.61
C SER A 235 -19.89 -11.15 9.30
N PRO A 236 -18.78 -11.89 9.36
CA PRO A 236 -18.84 -13.33 9.28
C PRO A 236 -19.75 -13.82 10.42
N SER A 237 -20.88 -14.46 10.09
CA SER A 237 -21.69 -15.16 11.09
C SER A 237 -20.81 -16.19 11.80
N PRO A 238 -20.95 -16.39 13.12
CA PRO A 238 -20.25 -17.45 13.86
C PRO A 238 -20.40 -18.85 13.22
N ASP A 239 -21.48 -19.07 12.46
CA ASP A 239 -21.78 -20.35 11.82
C ASP A 239 -20.86 -20.72 10.64
N ARG A 240 -19.92 -19.83 10.25
CA ARG A 240 -18.88 -20.15 9.25
C ARG A 240 -17.66 -20.86 9.83
N GLU A 241 -17.62 -21.09 11.14
CA GLU A 241 -16.56 -21.85 11.82
C GLU A 241 -16.90 -23.33 12.05
N ALA A 242 -18.04 -23.83 11.55
CA ALA A 242 -18.44 -25.23 11.64
C ALA A 242 -18.05 -26.04 10.39
#